data_AF-A0A8B0STP5-F1
#
_entry.id   AF-A0A8B0STP5-F1
#
_cell.length_a   1.000
_cell.length_b   1.000
_cell.length_c   1.000
_cell.angle_alpha   90.00
_cell.angle_beta   90.00
_cell.angle_gamma   90.00
#
_symmetry.space_group_name_H-M   'P 1'
#
loop_
_entity.id
_entity.type
_entity.pdbx_description
1 polymer ?
#
loop_
_entity_poly.entity_id
_entity_poly.type
_entity_poly.pdbx_seq_one_letter_code
_entity_poly.pdbx_strand_id
1 'polypeptide(L)'
;MLVSTDPASNVGQVFDLAIGNTIRPVTAVPGLSALEIDPQEAARQYRARIVDPIKGLLPDDVVNSISEQLSGACTTEIAAFDEFTGLLTDASLLTRFDHIIFLIPRRRATRFAFSSFPVPGVALLKAIQMVPPVLARWPGWKKQREQYAHAVEALSDPERTRLVLVARLQKFYAAGSRPHS
;
A
#
# COMPACT_ATOMS: atom_id res chain seq x y z
N MET A 1 -2.41 -8.51 14.95
CA MET A 1 -3.11 -8.54 13.65
C MET A 1 -2.11 -8.76 12.51
N LEU A 2 -2.47 -9.58 11.53
CA LEU A 2 -1.70 -9.78 10.30
C LEU A 2 -2.38 -9.00 9.15
N VAL A 3 -1.60 -8.24 8.39
CA VAL A 3 -2.08 -7.48 7.24
C VAL A 3 -1.31 -7.95 6.02
N SER A 4 -2.02 -8.43 4.99
CA SER A 4 -1.43 -8.81 3.71
C SER A 4 -1.73 -7.76 2.65
N THR A 5 -0.72 -7.36 1.88
CA THR A 5 -0.87 -6.50 0.70
C THR A 5 -0.46 -7.22 -0.59
N ASP A 6 -0.35 -8.55 -0.54
CA ASP A 6 0.06 -9.35 -1.70
C ASP A 6 -1.13 -9.52 -2.67
N PRO A 7 -1.03 -9.06 -3.93
CA PRO A 7 -2.08 -9.30 -4.92
C PRO A 7 -2.29 -10.79 -5.24
N ALA A 8 -1.36 -11.66 -4.87
CA ALA A 8 -1.49 -13.11 -4.93
C ALA A 8 -1.54 -13.74 -3.52
N SER A 9 -2.10 -13.02 -2.54
CA SER A 9 -2.11 -13.45 -1.15
C SER A 9 -2.64 -14.88 -1.02
N ASN A 10 -1.88 -15.69 -0.32
CA ASN A 10 -2.28 -17.02 0.10
C ASN A 10 -2.55 -17.08 1.61
N VAL A 11 -2.60 -15.93 2.30
CA VAL A 11 -2.82 -15.89 3.75
C VAL A 11 -4.15 -16.54 4.10
N GLY A 12 -5.20 -16.27 3.32
CA GLY A 12 -6.50 -16.94 3.49
C GLY A 12 -6.40 -18.46 3.33
N GLN A 13 -5.67 -18.94 2.33
CA GLN A 13 -5.49 -20.38 2.08
C GLN A 13 -4.70 -21.07 3.19
N VAL A 14 -3.64 -20.42 3.71
CA VAL A 14 -2.82 -20.97 4.81
C VAL A 14 -3.65 -21.18 6.08
N PHE A 15 -4.66 -20.35 6.30
CA PHE A 15 -5.55 -20.42 7.47
C PHE A 15 -6.93 -21.00 7.18
N ASP A 16 -7.17 -21.51 5.96
CA ASP A 16 -8.48 -21.96 5.47
C ASP A 16 -9.62 -20.96 5.78
N LEU A 17 -9.34 -19.68 5.52
CA LEU A 17 -10.20 -18.55 5.86
C LEU A 17 -10.36 -17.61 4.66
N ALA A 18 -11.61 -17.24 4.36
CA ALA A 18 -11.88 -16.14 3.45
C ALA A 18 -11.54 -14.81 4.13
N ILE A 19 -10.42 -14.20 3.73
CA ILE A 19 -9.94 -12.90 4.20
C ILE A 19 -10.19 -11.87 3.08
N GLY A 20 -10.43 -10.63 3.47
CA GLY A 20 -10.62 -9.51 2.54
C GLY A 20 -10.32 -8.20 3.26
N ASN A 21 -10.89 -7.11 2.76
CA ASN A 21 -10.69 -5.75 3.29
C ASN A 21 -11.34 -5.47 4.66
N THR A 22 -11.78 -6.50 5.37
CA THR A 22 -12.35 -6.39 6.71
C THR A 22 -11.57 -7.27 7.67
N ILE A 23 -11.24 -6.73 8.86
CA ILE A 23 -10.52 -7.46 9.90
C ILE A 23 -11.35 -8.68 10.35
N ARG A 24 -10.78 -9.88 10.20
CA ARG A 24 -11.43 -11.13 10.61
C ARG A 24 -10.56 -11.91 11.61
N PRO A 25 -11.15 -12.49 12.67
CA PRO A 25 -10.42 -13.39 13.54
C PRO A 25 -10.03 -14.66 12.79
N VAL A 26 -8.81 -15.15 13.03
CA VAL A 26 -8.35 -16.43 12.51
C VAL A 26 -8.74 -17.50 13.54
N THR A 27 -9.81 -18.25 13.24
CA THR A 27 -10.40 -19.22 14.17
C THR A 27 -9.43 -20.31 14.60
N ALA A 28 -8.51 -20.72 13.71
CA ALA A 28 -7.48 -21.71 14.00
C ALA A 28 -6.40 -21.23 14.99
N VAL A 29 -6.24 -19.92 15.20
CA VAL A 29 -5.20 -19.33 16.04
C VAL A 29 -5.80 -18.24 16.95
N PRO A 30 -6.17 -18.57 18.20
CA PRO A 30 -6.70 -17.59 19.14
C PRO A 30 -5.78 -16.37 19.32
N GLY A 31 -6.37 -15.17 19.34
CA GLY A 31 -5.62 -13.91 19.42
C GLY A 31 -5.09 -13.40 18.07
N LEU A 32 -5.15 -14.19 17.00
CA LEU A 32 -4.79 -13.74 15.66
C LEU A 32 -6.03 -13.22 14.92
N SER A 33 -5.85 -12.08 14.27
CA SER A 33 -6.80 -11.56 13.27
C SER A 33 -6.04 -11.21 12.02
N ALA A 34 -6.69 -11.33 10.87
CA ALA A 34 -6.11 -11.06 9.57
C ALA A 34 -6.97 -10.07 8.77
N LEU A 35 -6.28 -9.29 7.95
CA LEU A 35 -6.82 -8.33 7.01
C LEU A 35 -6.05 -8.46 5.70
N GLU A 36 -6.75 -8.35 4.58
CA GLU A 36 -6.15 -8.37 3.25
C GLU A 36 -6.52 -7.09 2.50
N ILE A 37 -5.50 -6.39 2.02
CA ILE A 37 -5.64 -5.22 1.18
C ILE A 37 -5.34 -5.65 -0.25
N ASP A 38 -6.40 -5.78 -1.06
CA ASP A 38 -6.24 -5.91 -2.51
C ASP A 38 -5.88 -4.53 -3.10
N PRO A 39 -4.69 -4.36 -3.68
CA PRO A 39 -4.26 -3.09 -4.22
C PRO A 39 -5.10 -2.63 -5.43
N GLN A 40 -5.63 -3.57 -6.23
CA GLN A 40 -6.53 -3.24 -7.34
C GLN A 40 -7.86 -2.72 -6.81
N GLU A 41 -8.40 -3.36 -5.78
CA GLU A 41 -9.63 -2.88 -5.14
C GLU A 41 -9.44 -1.52 -4.49
N ALA A 42 -8.32 -1.33 -3.77
CA ALA A 42 -7.96 -0.02 -3.21
C ALA A 42 -7.92 1.05 -4.31
N ALA A 43 -7.31 0.76 -5.46
CA ALA A 43 -7.26 1.68 -6.60
C ALA A 43 -8.66 2.04 -7.14
N ARG A 44 -9.55 1.03 -7.25
CA ARG A 44 -10.94 1.25 -7.68
C ARG A 44 -11.67 2.18 -6.70
N GLN A 45 -11.56 1.92 -5.41
CA GLN A 45 -12.21 2.72 -4.36
C GLN A 45 -11.61 4.13 -4.30
N TYR A 46 -10.29 4.28 -4.43
CA TYR A 46 -9.62 5.57 -4.50
C TYR A 46 -10.12 6.40 -5.69
N ARG A 47 -10.21 5.80 -6.88
CA ARG A 47 -10.75 6.46 -8.07
C ARG A 47 -12.21 6.84 -7.88
N ALA A 48 -13.03 5.95 -7.33
CA ALA A 48 -14.45 6.22 -7.03
C ALA A 48 -14.60 7.43 -6.09
N ARG A 49 -13.82 7.49 -5.00
CA ARG A 49 -13.80 8.62 -4.04
C ARG A 49 -13.53 9.98 -4.70
N ILE A 50 -12.76 10.02 -5.79
CA ILE A 50 -12.40 11.25 -6.50
C ILE A 50 -13.38 11.56 -7.64
N VAL A 51 -13.78 10.53 -8.40
CA VAL A 51 -14.58 10.69 -9.62
C VAL A 51 -16.08 10.78 -9.32
N ASP A 52 -16.59 10.02 -8.35
CA ASP A 52 -18.03 9.98 -8.08
C ASP A 52 -18.62 11.34 -7.66
N PRO A 53 -17.95 12.18 -6.84
CA PRO A 53 -18.46 13.50 -6.48
C PRO A 53 -18.56 14.49 -7.66
N ILE A 54 -17.83 14.26 -8.75
CA ILE A 54 -17.79 15.16 -9.91
C ILE A 54 -18.63 14.65 -11.10
N LYS A 55 -19.11 13.40 -11.04
CA LYS A 55 -20.04 12.86 -12.05
C LYS A 55 -21.33 13.67 -12.06
N GLY A 56 -21.74 14.12 -13.25
CA GLY A 56 -22.93 14.97 -13.42
C GLY A 56 -22.74 16.45 -13.04
N LEU A 57 -21.59 16.83 -12.46
CA LEU A 57 -21.21 18.24 -12.24
C LEU A 57 -20.30 18.77 -13.35
N LEU A 58 -19.50 17.89 -13.96
CA LEU A 58 -18.59 18.22 -15.07
C LEU A 58 -18.98 17.45 -16.34
N PRO A 59 -18.58 17.94 -17.53
CA PRO A 59 -18.74 17.22 -18.79
C PRO A 59 -18.12 15.81 -18.76
N ASP A 60 -18.78 14.86 -19.41
CA ASP A 60 -18.38 13.43 -19.38
C ASP A 60 -16.96 13.19 -19.91
N ASP A 61 -16.51 13.96 -20.91
CA ASP A 61 -15.15 13.89 -21.45
C ASP A 61 -14.09 14.29 -20.41
N VAL A 62 -14.38 15.30 -19.58
CA VAL A 62 -13.51 15.73 -18.48
C VAL A 62 -13.47 14.66 -17.38
N VAL A 63 -14.63 14.11 -17.00
CA VAL A 63 -14.73 13.05 -15.98
C VAL A 63 -13.98 11.79 -16.44
N ASN A 64 -14.13 11.40 -17.71
CA ASN A 64 -13.44 10.25 -18.28
C ASN A 64 -11.93 10.45 -18.33
N SER A 65 -11.47 11.64 -18.72
CA SER A 65 -10.04 11.98 -18.71
C SER A 65 -9.41 11.87 -17.32
N ILE A 66 -10.09 12.37 -16.28
CA ILE A 66 -9.64 12.27 -14.89
C ILE A 66 -9.63 10.80 -14.44
N SER A 67 -10.67 10.04 -14.76
CA SER A 67 -10.75 8.61 -14.44
C SER A 67 -9.60 7.80 -15.07
N GLU A 68 -9.24 8.11 -16.31
CA GLU A 68 -8.13 7.47 -17.03
C GLU A 68 -6.78 7.79 -16.39
N GLN A 69 -6.54 9.05 -16.02
CA GLN A 69 -5.33 9.46 -15.30
C GLN A 69 -5.17 8.73 -13.95
N LEU A 70 -6.27 8.31 -13.33
CA LEU A 70 -6.31 7.56 -12.07
C LEU A 70 -6.29 6.03 -12.26
N SER A 71 -6.13 5.53 -13.48
CA SER A 71 -6.16 4.09 -13.77
C SER A 71 -4.76 3.47 -13.94
N GLY A 72 -3.70 4.27 -13.78
CA GLY A 72 -2.33 3.81 -13.92
C GLY A 72 -1.79 3.04 -12.71
N ALA A 73 -0.71 2.29 -12.92
CA ALA A 73 -0.01 1.56 -11.86
C ALA A 73 0.45 2.45 -10.69
N CYS A 74 0.75 3.73 -10.97
CA CYS A 74 1.06 4.73 -9.95
C CYS A 74 -0.12 4.95 -8.98
N THR A 75 -1.35 4.98 -9.49
CA THR A 75 -2.55 5.15 -8.66
C THR A 75 -2.79 3.93 -7.78
N THR A 76 -2.51 2.72 -8.29
CA THR A 76 -2.59 1.49 -7.49
C THR A 76 -1.63 1.51 -6.29
N GLU A 77 -0.42 2.03 -6.48
CA GLU A 77 0.56 2.15 -5.40
C GLU A 77 0.15 3.20 -4.37
N ILE A 78 -0.33 4.37 -4.83
CA ILE A 78 -0.84 5.42 -3.95
C ILE A 78 -2.04 4.90 -3.14
N ALA A 79 -2.98 4.20 -3.79
CA ALA A 79 -4.17 3.69 -3.11
C ALA A 79 -3.83 2.60 -2.08
N ALA A 80 -2.92 1.68 -2.39
CA ALA A 80 -2.45 0.69 -1.42
C ALA A 80 -1.73 1.36 -0.23
N PHE A 81 -0.99 2.44 -0.49
CA PHE A 81 -0.34 3.22 0.56
C PHE A 81 -1.35 4.02 1.41
N ASP A 82 -2.41 4.56 0.80
CA ASP A 82 -3.52 5.23 1.50
C ASP A 82 -4.15 4.31 2.55
N GLU A 83 -4.51 3.07 2.16
CA GLU A 83 -5.03 2.04 3.08
C GLU A 83 -4.04 1.72 4.21
N PHE A 84 -2.76 1.57 3.86
CA PHE A 84 -1.70 1.33 4.84
C PHE A 84 -1.58 2.48 5.85
N THR A 85 -1.67 3.73 5.40
CA THR A 85 -1.60 4.90 6.29
C THR A 85 -2.83 5.04 7.19
N GLY A 86 -4.01 4.64 6.70
CA GLY A 86 -5.20 4.52 7.52
C GLY A 86 -4.97 3.57 8.70
N LEU A 87 -4.38 2.40 8.44
CA LEU A 87 -4.07 1.42 9.49
C LEU A 87 -3.00 1.88 10.48
N LEU A 88 -1.96 2.59 10.01
CA LEU A 88 -0.91 3.12 10.89
C LEU A 88 -1.37 4.25 11.79
N THR A 89 -2.32 5.05 11.33
CA THR A 89 -2.79 6.25 12.04
C THR A 89 -4.05 6.01 12.85
N ASP A 90 -4.68 4.84 12.74
CA ASP A 90 -5.84 4.45 13.53
C ASP A 90 -5.44 4.02 14.95
N ALA A 91 -5.57 4.95 15.90
CA ALA A 91 -5.31 4.71 17.31
C ALA A 91 -6.18 3.59 17.91
N SER A 92 -7.37 3.34 17.36
CA SER A 92 -8.24 2.27 17.87
C SER A 92 -7.64 0.87 17.63
N LEU A 93 -6.90 0.70 16.54
CA LEU A 93 -6.21 -0.57 16.26
C LEU A 93 -5.08 -0.83 17.25
N LEU A 94 -4.38 0.21 17.69
CA LEU A 94 -3.34 0.10 18.72
C LEU A 94 -3.91 -0.27 20.10
N THR A 95 -5.17 0.09 20.39
CA THR A 95 -5.84 -0.35 21.62
C THR A 95 -6.36 -1.78 21.55
N ARG A 96 -6.58 -2.31 20.33
CA ARG A 96 -7.19 -3.63 20.10
C ARG A 96 -6.15 -4.73 19.85
N PHE A 97 -4.96 -4.37 19.37
CA PHE A 97 -3.90 -5.31 19.04
C PHE A 97 -2.56 -4.82 19.56
N ASP A 98 -1.82 -5.69 20.24
CA ASP A 98 -0.46 -5.39 20.72
C ASP A 98 0.52 -5.19 19.56
N HIS A 99 0.32 -5.94 18.47
CA HIS A 99 1.18 -5.92 17.30
C HIS A 99 0.36 -5.96 16.00
N ILE A 100 0.77 -5.17 15.01
CA ILE A 100 0.26 -5.20 13.65
C ILE A 100 1.44 -5.56 12.72
N ILE A 101 1.31 -6.67 12.00
CA ILE A 101 2.36 -7.21 11.13
C ILE A 101 1.94 -7.04 9.68
N PHE A 102 2.72 -6.27 8.91
CA PHE A 102 2.47 -6.07 7.49
C PHE A 102 3.35 -6.98 6.63
N LEU A 103 2.72 -7.79 5.79
CA LEU A 103 3.38 -8.62 4.78
C LEU A 103 3.33 -7.90 3.44
N ILE A 104 4.49 -7.40 3.00
CA ILE A 104 4.64 -6.68 1.73
C ILE A 104 5.43 -7.57 0.76
N PRO A 105 4.87 -7.97 -0.40
CA PRO A 105 5.57 -8.84 -1.34
C PRO A 105 6.77 -8.13 -2.00
N ARG A 106 7.78 -8.92 -2.38
CA ARG A 106 8.89 -8.44 -3.22
C ARG A 106 8.41 -8.28 -4.66
N ARG A 107 8.45 -7.07 -5.22
CA ARG A 107 8.19 -6.89 -6.66
C ARG A 107 9.28 -7.58 -7.51
N ARG A 108 8.87 -8.34 -8.53
CA ARG A 108 9.75 -8.79 -9.62
C ARG A 108 10.18 -7.56 -10.43
N ALA A 109 11.48 -7.45 -10.71
CA ALA A 109 12.15 -6.29 -11.30
C ALA A 109 11.83 -6.07 -12.80
N THR A 110 10.57 -6.08 -13.19
CA THR A 110 10.14 -5.70 -14.54
C THR A 110 9.11 -4.58 -14.42
N ARG A 111 9.60 -3.37 -14.73
CA ARG A 111 8.88 -2.12 -14.96
C ARG A 111 8.79 -1.14 -13.76
N PHE A 112 9.65 -0.12 -13.86
CA PHE A 112 9.62 1.23 -13.26
C PHE A 112 9.23 1.40 -11.78
N ALA A 113 10.25 1.24 -10.93
CA ALA A 113 10.77 2.25 -10.00
C ALA A 113 9.80 3.02 -9.07
N PHE A 114 9.20 2.29 -8.14
CA PHE A 114 9.20 2.67 -6.72
C PHE A 114 9.79 1.52 -5.88
N SER A 115 10.85 0.92 -6.43
CA SER A 115 11.55 -0.19 -5.79
C SER A 115 12.42 0.37 -4.68
N SER A 116 12.24 -0.21 -3.50
CA SER A 116 12.99 0.03 -2.27
C SER A 116 12.36 1.14 -1.42
N PHE A 117 11.71 0.75 -0.32
CA PHE A 117 11.74 1.51 0.92
C PHE A 117 13.05 1.15 1.66
N PRO A 118 14.17 1.85 1.43
CA PRO A 118 15.16 2.07 2.46
C PRO A 118 14.96 3.52 2.90
N VAL A 119 14.75 3.72 4.20
CA VAL A 119 14.50 5.02 4.85
C VAL A 119 13.03 5.47 4.78
N PRO A 120 12.28 5.42 5.90
CA PRO A 120 10.84 5.72 5.93
C PRO A 120 10.42 7.17 5.62
N GLY A 121 11.35 8.12 5.42
CA GLY A 121 11.01 9.54 5.24
C GLY A 121 11.16 10.12 3.83
N VAL A 122 12.21 9.78 3.10
CA VAL A 122 12.61 10.55 1.90
C VAL A 122 11.84 10.14 0.65
N ALA A 123 11.52 8.86 0.50
CA ALA A 123 10.71 8.36 -0.60
C ALA A 123 9.25 8.84 -0.51
N LEU A 124 8.69 8.92 0.71
CA LEU A 124 7.33 9.42 0.87
C LEU A 124 7.21 10.91 0.55
N LEU A 125 8.18 11.72 0.97
CA LEU A 125 8.25 13.13 0.58
C LEU A 125 8.29 13.28 -0.95
N LYS A 126 8.95 12.36 -1.66
CA LYS A 126 8.96 12.32 -3.12
C LYS A 126 7.62 11.87 -3.71
N ALA A 127 6.95 10.88 -3.13
CA ALA A 127 5.60 10.46 -3.55
C ALA A 127 4.57 11.57 -3.35
N ILE A 128 4.65 12.31 -2.24
CA ILE A 128 3.84 13.53 -1.98
C ILE A 128 4.14 14.63 -3.03
N GLN A 129 5.38 14.71 -3.52
CA GLN A 129 5.78 15.64 -4.59
C GLN A 129 5.41 15.16 -6.01
N MET A 130 5.16 13.87 -6.23
CA MET A 130 4.78 13.28 -7.53
C MET A 130 3.27 13.35 -7.79
N VAL A 131 2.52 14.05 -6.95
CA VAL A 131 1.08 14.22 -7.09
C VAL A 131 0.79 15.14 -8.27
N PRO A 132 0.01 14.67 -9.26
CA PRO A 132 -0.43 15.50 -10.38
C PRO A 132 -0.97 16.86 -9.90
N PRO A 133 -0.63 17.98 -10.58
CA PRO A 133 -1.07 19.33 -10.17
C PRO A 133 -2.58 19.49 -9.97
N VAL A 134 -3.38 18.63 -10.63
CA VAL A 134 -4.83 18.57 -10.50
C VAL A 134 -5.31 18.09 -9.12
N LEU A 135 -4.56 17.18 -8.48
CA LEU A 135 -4.90 16.63 -7.16
C LEU A 135 -4.46 17.54 -6.02
N ALA A 136 -3.41 18.36 -6.23
CA ALA A 136 -2.94 19.33 -5.24
C ALA A 136 -3.96 20.45 -4.91
N ARG A 137 -4.96 20.66 -5.77
CA ARG A 137 -6.05 21.64 -5.59
C ARG A 137 -7.29 21.07 -4.92
N TRP A 138 -7.30 19.78 -4.59
CA TRP A 138 -8.48 19.12 -4.03
C TRP A 138 -8.64 19.40 -2.52
N PRO A 139 -9.82 19.80 -2.00
CA PRO A 139 -10.00 20.20 -0.61
C PRO A 139 -9.62 19.10 0.42
N GLY A 140 -9.80 17.83 0.09
CA GLY A 140 -9.44 16.68 0.93
C GLY A 140 -7.94 16.40 1.01
N TRP A 141 -7.14 16.98 0.10
CA TRP A 141 -5.71 16.73 -0.03
C TRP A 141 -4.89 17.17 1.18
N LYS A 142 -5.28 18.27 1.85
CA LYS A 142 -4.56 18.76 3.04
C LYS A 142 -4.60 17.76 4.19
N LYS A 143 -5.78 17.21 4.46
CA LYS A 143 -6.00 16.19 5.50
C LYS A 143 -5.25 14.90 5.18
N GLN A 144 -5.22 14.53 3.91
CA GLN A 144 -4.46 13.38 3.44
C GLN A 144 -2.94 13.57 3.62
N ARG A 145 -2.43 14.79 3.36
CA ARG A 145 -1.01 15.12 3.57
C ARG A 145 -0.59 15.04 5.04
N GLU A 146 -1.43 15.49 5.96
CA GLU A 146 -1.20 15.37 7.40
C GLU A 146 -1.20 13.90 7.85
N GLN A 147 -2.14 13.09 7.35
CA GLN A 147 -2.15 11.65 7.61
C GLN A 147 -0.88 10.95 7.10
N TYR A 148 -0.42 11.30 5.90
CA TYR A 148 0.83 10.78 5.36
C TYR A 148 2.05 11.20 6.18
N ALA A 149 2.10 12.43 6.68
CA ALA A 149 3.17 12.89 7.55
C ALA A 149 3.20 12.07 8.85
N HIS A 150 2.04 11.87 9.49
CA HIS A 150 1.95 11.05 10.70
C HIS A 150 2.31 9.58 10.45
N ALA A 151 1.96 9.02 9.29
CA ALA A 151 2.39 7.68 8.92
C ALA A 151 3.92 7.57 8.81
N VAL A 152 4.59 8.58 8.24
CA VAL A 152 6.08 8.63 8.19
C VAL A 152 6.68 8.70 9.57
N GLU A 153 6.13 9.55 10.43
CA GLU A 153 6.59 9.67 11.81
C GLU A 153 6.48 8.32 12.51
N ALA A 154 5.34 7.64 12.39
CA ALA A 154 5.12 6.31 12.97
C ALA A 154 6.11 5.26 12.41
N LEU A 155 6.38 5.28 11.10
CA LEU A 155 7.33 4.36 10.47
C LEU A 155 8.80 4.65 10.82
N SER A 156 9.12 5.91 11.13
CA SER A 156 10.48 6.36 11.45
C SER A 156 10.81 6.18 12.93
N ASP A 157 9.80 6.04 13.79
CA ASP A 157 9.94 5.80 15.22
C ASP A 157 10.30 4.33 15.50
N PRO A 158 11.51 4.02 15.99
CA PRO A 158 11.95 2.65 16.26
C PRO A 158 11.22 1.99 17.45
N GLU A 159 10.61 2.78 18.33
CA GLU A 159 9.77 2.27 19.43
C GLU A 159 8.41 1.79 18.92
N ARG A 160 7.96 2.29 17.75
CA ARG A 160 6.66 1.96 17.15
C ARG A 160 6.77 0.99 15.98
N THR A 161 7.85 1.08 15.19
CA THR A 161 7.98 0.34 13.93
C THR A 161 9.32 -0.39 13.85
N ARG A 162 9.26 -1.66 13.42
CA ARG A 162 10.43 -2.47 13.09
C ARG A 162 10.35 -3.00 11.67
N LEU A 163 11.39 -2.76 10.88
CA LEU A 163 11.55 -3.31 9.53
C LEU A 163 12.36 -4.61 9.57
N VAL A 164 11.80 -5.70 9.00
CA VAL A 164 12.49 -6.98 8.88
C VAL A 164 12.75 -7.27 7.40
N LEU A 165 14.03 -7.30 7.01
CA LEU A 165 14.46 -7.63 5.65
C LEU A 165 14.64 -9.14 5.51
N VAL A 166 13.83 -9.77 4.67
CA VAL A 166 13.90 -11.21 4.41
C VAL A 166 14.66 -11.46 3.10
N ALA A 167 15.74 -12.25 3.16
CA ALA A 167 16.54 -12.63 2.02
C ALA A 167 16.83 -14.14 2.01
N ARG A 168 17.11 -14.68 0.82
CA ARG A 168 17.63 -16.03 0.64
C ARG A 168 19.04 -15.95 0.07
N LEU A 169 19.91 -16.88 0.49
CA LEU A 169 21.23 -17.04 -0.11
C LEU A 169 21.06 -17.62 -1.52
N GLN A 170 21.10 -16.76 -2.53
CA GLN A 170 21.11 -17.15 -3.93
C GLN A 170 22.37 -16.61 -4.60
N LYS A 171 23.10 -17.49 -5.29
CA LYS A 171 24.17 -17.08 -6.21
C LYS A 171 23.51 -16.41 -7.41
N PHE A 172 23.78 -15.13 -7.60
CA PHE A 172 23.47 -14.46 -8.86
C PHE A 172 24.47 -14.92 -9.90
N TYR A 173 24.04 -15.78 -10.83
CA TYR A 173 24.79 -16.01 -12.06
C TYR A 173 24.58 -14.77 -12.92
N ALA A 174 25.62 -13.92 -13.02
CA ALA A 174 25.65 -12.90 -14.04
C ALA A 174 25.57 -13.59 -15.41
N ALA A 175 24.61 -13.19 -16.24
CA ALA A 175 24.55 -13.62 -17.62
C ALA A 175 25.82 -13.11 -18.35
N GLY A 176 26.87 -13.93 -18.40
CA GLY A 176 28.11 -13.56 -19.10
C GLY A 176 29.32 -14.44 -18.87
N SER A 177 29.46 -15.12 -17.73
CA SER A 177 30.63 -15.98 -17.48
C SER A 177 30.32 -17.43 -17.82
N ARG A 178 30.48 -17.79 -19.11
CA ARG A 178 30.73 -19.19 -19.46
C ARG A 178 32.09 -19.58 -18.85
N PRO A 179 32.19 -20.67 -18.08
CA PRO A 179 33.48 -21.19 -17.68
C PRO A 179 34.19 -21.72 -18.93
N HIS A 180 35.34 -21.15 -19.27
CA HIS A 180 36.26 -21.80 -20.20
C HIS A 180 36.92 -22.96 -19.46
N SER A 181 36.59 -24.16 -19.92
CA SER A 181 37.31 -25.41 -19.72
C SER A 181 38.73 -25.33 -20.27
#